data_AF-A0AA88N5Y9-F1
#
_entry.id   AF-A0AA88N5Y9-F1
#
_cell.length_a   1.000
_cell.length_b   1.000
_cell.length_c   1.000
_cell.angle_alpha   90.00
_cell.angle_beta   90.00
_cell.angle_gamma   90.00
#
_symmetry.space_group_name_H-M   'P 1'
#
loop_
_entity.id
_entity.type
_entity.pdbx_description
1 polymer ?
#
loop_
_entity_poly.entity_id
_entity_poly.type
_entity_poly.pdbx_seq_one_letter_code
_entity_poly.pdbx_strand_id
1 'polypeptide(L)'
;MSENRTDSQRETGVVLGFLEEAEAWQLKSDQFPSKVGGRPAWLLQVNLPTAADLVCEKCQLPTAFLLQVYAPIVGQERSFHRTLYVFCCKTPACHTANDPRCFKVFRSQLPRKNDFYPYDPPPDEKPAACADDEHILGSGVKLCRLCGCAGHKACSRCHTVTYCCKEHQTIDWKRHKKECSSENSSASDAVNLFLFPEWELVTEPEELPVKDDKPPDSNSLEQVNIASSDLEESDLESMAHHESKDSEMFQNFKERIGAEPHQVLRYCREGSPLWVSSEHVPKKVDIPKCSCGTNRNFEFQIMPQLLNHLKVDSLDASIDWGTLAIYTCAASCDQGKNYSSEFIWKQDFSKDQAV
;
A
#
# COMPACT_ATOMS: atom_id res chain seq x y z
N MET A 1 -39.66 -23.69 -1.71
CA MET A 1 -38.46 -24.41 -1.23
C MET A 1 -37.54 -23.34 -0.67
N SER A 2 -37.63 -23.16 0.64
CA SER A 2 -36.86 -22.21 1.43
C SER A 2 -35.49 -22.80 1.69
N GLU A 3 -34.45 -22.25 1.06
CA GLU A 3 -33.08 -22.62 1.33
C GLU A 3 -32.68 -22.06 2.71
N ASN A 4 -32.41 -22.97 3.63
CA ASN A 4 -31.78 -22.70 4.93
C ASN A 4 -30.35 -22.20 4.68
N ARG A 5 -30.10 -20.89 4.78
CA ARG A 5 -28.77 -20.38 5.11
C ARG A 5 -28.54 -20.58 6.61
N THR A 6 -27.66 -21.50 6.97
CA THR A 6 -27.08 -21.58 8.32
C THR A 6 -26.24 -20.33 8.54
N ASP A 7 -26.75 -19.41 9.35
CA ASP A 7 -26.13 -18.13 9.70
C ASP A 7 -24.99 -18.34 10.71
N SER A 8 -23.85 -18.87 10.24
CA SER A 8 -22.69 -19.28 11.08
C SER A 8 -21.51 -18.32 11.04
N GLN A 9 -21.63 -17.15 10.40
CA GLN A 9 -20.53 -16.19 10.21
C GLN A 9 -20.98 -14.77 10.54
N ARG A 10 -20.08 -13.97 11.14
CA ARG A 10 -20.32 -12.54 11.42
C ARG A 10 -19.43 -11.67 10.55
N GLU A 11 -20.05 -10.74 9.81
CA GLU A 11 -19.34 -9.69 9.09
C GLU A 11 -18.74 -8.66 10.06
N THR A 12 -17.45 -8.36 9.91
CA THR A 12 -16.73 -7.42 10.78
C THR A 12 -16.75 -5.98 10.27
N GLY A 13 -17.19 -5.76 9.02
CA GLY A 13 -17.04 -4.49 8.30
C GLY A 13 -15.62 -4.25 7.77
N VAL A 14 -14.70 -5.22 7.94
CA VAL A 14 -13.38 -5.22 7.30
C VAL A 14 -13.48 -5.90 5.96
N VAL A 15 -12.77 -5.37 4.97
CA VAL A 15 -12.63 -5.97 3.66
C VAL A 15 -11.17 -6.40 3.48
N LEU A 16 -10.94 -7.68 3.18
CA LEU A 16 -9.64 -8.26 2.92
C LEU A 16 -9.25 -8.07 1.45
N GLY A 17 -7.97 -7.92 1.16
CA GLY A 17 -7.45 -7.84 -0.20
C GLY A 17 -6.52 -8.99 -0.53
N PHE A 18 -6.63 -9.52 -1.75
CA PHE A 18 -5.88 -10.66 -2.28
C PHE A 18 -5.31 -10.32 -3.65
N LEU A 19 -4.27 -11.05 -4.06
CA LEU A 19 -3.61 -10.82 -5.34
C LEU A 19 -4.06 -11.83 -6.39
N GLU A 20 -4.47 -11.32 -7.54
CA GLU A 20 -4.84 -12.13 -8.70
C GLU A 20 -4.10 -11.67 -9.96
N GLU A 21 -3.93 -12.59 -10.91
CA GLU A 21 -3.45 -12.25 -12.24
C GLU A 21 -4.55 -11.53 -13.01
N ALA A 22 -4.21 -10.45 -13.69
CA ALA A 22 -5.12 -9.71 -14.54
C ALA A 22 -4.45 -9.36 -15.87
N GLU A 23 -5.26 -9.17 -16.90
CA GLU A 23 -4.76 -8.65 -18.16
C GLU A 23 -4.36 -7.17 -18.00
N ALA A 24 -3.28 -6.76 -18.67
CA ALA A 24 -2.72 -5.42 -18.54
C ALA A 24 -3.73 -4.28 -18.82
N TRP A 25 -4.77 -4.52 -19.64
CA TRP A 25 -5.80 -3.53 -19.92
C TRP A 25 -6.74 -3.28 -18.73
N GLN A 26 -6.96 -4.28 -17.87
CA GLN A 26 -7.78 -4.16 -16.65
C GLN A 26 -7.09 -3.28 -15.60
N LEU A 27 -5.76 -3.15 -15.69
CA LEU A 27 -4.93 -2.42 -14.74
C LEU A 27 -4.59 -0.99 -15.18
N LYS A 28 -5.33 -0.47 -16.17
CA LYS A 28 -5.20 0.90 -16.70
C LYS A 28 -6.07 1.89 -15.94
N SER A 29 -5.74 3.18 -16.05
CA SER A 29 -6.40 4.25 -15.29
C SER A 29 -7.91 4.40 -15.53
N ASP A 30 -8.39 4.02 -16.71
CA ASP A 30 -9.81 4.03 -17.12
C ASP A 30 -10.65 2.95 -16.41
N GLN A 31 -9.99 1.89 -15.93
CA GLN A 31 -10.61 0.80 -15.18
C GLN A 31 -10.63 1.04 -13.66
N PHE A 32 -10.04 2.14 -13.19
CA PHE A 32 -9.94 2.50 -11.77
C PHE A 32 -9.44 1.36 -10.86
N PRO A 33 -8.30 0.71 -11.17
CA PRO A 33 -7.90 -0.52 -10.51
C PRO A 33 -7.42 -0.28 -9.08
N SER A 34 -7.68 -1.26 -8.23
CA SER A 34 -6.84 -1.57 -7.08
C SER A 34 -5.78 -2.57 -7.55
N LYS A 35 -4.49 -2.28 -7.31
CA LYS A 35 -3.39 -3.09 -7.85
C LYS A 35 -2.10 -2.94 -7.07
N VAL A 36 -1.24 -3.94 -7.19
CA VAL A 36 0.13 -3.96 -6.67
C VAL A 36 1.12 -3.89 -7.82
N GLY A 37 2.20 -3.13 -7.64
CA GLY A 37 3.33 -3.06 -8.56
C GLY A 37 2.99 -2.56 -9.96
N GLY A 38 3.90 -2.83 -10.90
CA GLY A 38 3.84 -2.24 -12.23
C GLY A 38 3.96 -0.71 -12.20
N ARG A 39 3.28 -0.03 -13.14
CA ARG A 39 3.22 1.44 -13.17
C ARG A 39 1.94 1.94 -12.48
N PRO A 40 1.96 3.13 -11.85
CA PRO A 40 0.75 3.72 -11.29
C PRO A 40 -0.30 3.97 -12.39
N ALA A 41 -1.53 3.55 -12.13
CA ALA A 41 -2.70 3.96 -12.90
C ALA A 41 -3.22 5.28 -12.31
N TRP A 42 -2.67 6.38 -12.81
CA TRP A 42 -2.97 7.75 -12.35
C TRP A 42 -4.43 8.13 -12.60
N LEU A 43 -5.13 8.50 -11.53
CA LEU A 43 -6.52 8.97 -11.56
C LEU A 43 -6.59 10.40 -12.11
N LEU A 44 -5.86 11.32 -11.48
CA LEU A 44 -5.71 12.66 -12.03
C LEU A 44 -4.65 12.61 -13.12
N GLN A 45 -5.02 12.94 -14.35
CA GLN A 45 -4.08 12.92 -15.48
C GLN A 45 -3.21 14.18 -15.57
N VAL A 46 -3.32 15.11 -14.63
CA VAL A 46 -2.55 16.35 -14.55
C VAL A 46 -1.97 16.53 -13.15
N ASN A 47 -0.96 17.39 -13.02
CA ASN A 47 -0.31 17.72 -11.74
C ASN A 47 0.10 16.48 -10.93
N LEU A 48 0.60 15.46 -11.63
CA LEU A 48 1.13 14.24 -11.01
C LEU A 48 2.25 14.60 -10.03
N PRO A 49 2.48 13.79 -8.97
CA PRO A 49 3.61 13.95 -8.08
C PRO A 49 4.91 14.03 -8.87
N THR A 50 5.73 15.03 -8.56
CA THR A 50 6.99 15.26 -9.25
C THR A 50 8.05 14.26 -8.80
N ALA A 51 9.19 14.21 -9.51
CA ALA A 51 10.32 13.41 -9.08
C ALA A 51 10.83 13.80 -7.67
N ALA A 52 10.70 15.07 -7.27
CA ALA A 52 11.10 15.55 -5.95
C ALA A 52 10.13 15.10 -4.85
N ASP A 53 8.86 14.88 -5.18
CA ASP A 53 7.86 14.37 -4.22
C ASP A 53 8.03 12.86 -3.97
N LEU A 54 8.68 12.15 -4.91
CA LEU A 54 8.84 10.70 -4.98
C LEU A 54 10.28 10.23 -4.72
N VAL A 55 11.01 10.93 -3.84
CA VAL A 55 12.31 10.46 -3.32
C VAL A 55 12.19 9.92 -1.89
N CYS A 56 12.99 8.92 -1.58
CA CYS A 56 13.17 8.41 -0.22
C CYS A 56 13.80 9.50 0.66
N GLU A 57 13.26 9.75 1.85
CA GLU A 57 13.81 10.79 2.72
C GLU A 57 15.18 10.41 3.33
N LYS A 58 15.51 9.11 3.33
CA LYS A 58 16.77 8.60 3.89
C LYS A 58 17.91 8.64 2.87
N CYS A 59 17.73 8.05 1.69
CA CYS A 59 18.80 7.95 0.68
C CYS A 59 18.65 8.92 -0.48
N GLN A 60 17.54 9.67 -0.57
CA GLN A 60 17.25 10.61 -1.67
C GLN A 60 17.17 9.97 -3.06
N LEU A 61 17.13 8.64 -3.14
CA LEU A 61 16.88 7.92 -4.39
C LEU A 61 15.38 7.85 -4.68
N PRO A 62 14.98 7.74 -5.96
CA PRO A 62 13.58 7.59 -6.33
C PRO A 62 12.92 6.36 -5.69
N THR A 63 11.68 6.54 -5.23
CA THR A 63 10.84 5.45 -4.73
C THR A 63 10.15 4.71 -5.88
N ALA A 64 9.93 3.40 -5.73
CA ALA A 64 9.14 2.58 -6.63
C ALA A 64 7.67 2.57 -6.22
N PHE A 65 6.77 2.44 -7.19
CA PHE A 65 5.34 2.30 -6.95
C PHE A 65 5.04 0.94 -6.32
N LEU A 66 4.50 0.93 -5.10
CA LEU A 66 4.19 -0.29 -4.35
C LEU A 66 2.79 -0.79 -4.68
N LEU A 67 1.76 0.04 -4.45
CA LEU A 67 0.38 -0.31 -4.71
C LEU A 67 -0.52 0.92 -4.84
N GLN A 68 -1.73 0.71 -5.36
CA GLN A 68 -2.83 1.65 -5.27
C GLN A 68 -4.13 0.96 -4.88
N VAL A 69 -4.99 1.69 -4.18
CA VAL A 69 -6.32 1.22 -3.76
C VAL A 69 -7.36 2.23 -4.23
N TYR A 70 -8.33 1.76 -5.00
CA TYR A 70 -9.53 2.53 -5.33
C TYR A 70 -10.51 2.47 -4.15
N ALA A 71 -10.74 3.62 -3.52
CA ALA A 71 -11.41 3.78 -2.23
C ALA A 71 -12.39 4.97 -2.26
N PRO A 72 -13.49 4.88 -3.04
CA PRO A 72 -14.51 5.91 -3.11
C PRO A 72 -15.22 6.10 -1.77
N ILE A 73 -15.71 7.31 -1.49
CA ILE A 73 -16.47 7.60 -0.26
C ILE A 73 -17.94 7.81 -0.63
N VAL A 74 -18.79 6.89 -0.17
CA VAL A 74 -20.24 6.95 -0.40
C VAL A 74 -20.81 8.24 0.18
N GLY A 75 -21.67 8.90 -0.60
CA GLY A 75 -22.30 10.16 -0.21
C GLY A 75 -21.42 11.41 -0.31
N GLN A 76 -20.17 11.27 -0.78
CA GLN A 76 -19.26 12.41 -0.97
C GLN A 76 -18.91 12.61 -2.44
N GLU A 77 -19.63 13.52 -3.10
CA GLU A 77 -19.55 13.74 -4.56
C GLU A 77 -18.13 13.98 -5.07
N ARG A 78 -17.33 14.78 -4.34
CA ARG A 78 -15.95 15.13 -4.73
C ARG A 78 -14.94 13.97 -4.67
N SER A 79 -15.34 12.85 -4.07
CA SER A 79 -14.53 11.64 -3.94
C SER A 79 -15.29 10.44 -4.49
N PHE A 80 -16.11 10.69 -5.53
CA PHE A 80 -16.77 9.64 -6.28
C PHE A 80 -15.74 8.66 -6.85
N HIS A 81 -14.68 9.17 -7.48
CA HIS A 81 -13.46 8.43 -7.72
C HIS A 81 -12.44 8.89 -6.71
N ARG A 82 -11.82 7.96 -6.00
CA ARG A 82 -10.76 8.28 -5.04
C ARG A 82 -9.77 7.14 -5.02
N THR A 83 -8.50 7.47 -5.19
CA THR A 83 -7.43 6.48 -5.26
C THR A 83 -6.31 6.89 -4.32
N LEU A 84 -5.81 5.93 -3.56
CA LEU A 84 -4.65 6.07 -2.70
C LEU A 84 -3.48 5.35 -3.34
N TYR A 85 -2.31 5.97 -3.33
CA TYR A 85 -1.08 5.48 -3.94
C TYR A 85 -0.01 5.35 -2.86
N VAL A 86 0.70 4.24 -2.85
CA VAL A 86 1.82 4.01 -1.94
C VAL A 86 3.07 3.73 -2.76
N PHE A 87 4.17 4.39 -2.38
CA PHE A 87 5.49 4.20 -2.96
C PHE A 87 6.47 3.84 -1.85
N CYS A 88 7.52 3.08 -2.17
CA CYS A 88 8.56 2.72 -1.22
C CYS A 88 9.96 2.72 -1.85
N CYS A 89 10.97 2.97 -1.02
CA CYS A 89 12.36 2.85 -1.40
C CYS A 89 12.73 1.38 -1.62
N LYS A 90 13.50 1.08 -2.68
CA LYS A 90 14.06 -0.28 -2.89
C LYS A 90 15.44 -0.48 -2.26
N THR A 91 15.99 0.53 -1.60
CA THR A 91 17.27 0.41 -0.88
C THR A 91 17.04 -0.25 0.48
N PRO A 92 17.58 -1.46 0.74
CA PRO A 92 17.28 -2.18 1.97
C PRO A 92 17.68 -1.45 3.26
N ALA A 93 18.84 -0.78 3.27
CA ALA A 93 19.30 0.02 4.40
C ALA A 93 18.35 1.17 4.80
N CYS A 94 17.37 1.52 3.95
CA CYS A 94 16.35 2.50 4.28
C CYS A 94 15.18 1.92 5.07
N HIS A 95 15.02 0.59 5.14
CA HIS A 95 13.94 -0.08 5.89
C HIS A 95 14.34 -0.35 7.34
N THR A 96 14.74 0.72 8.05
CA THR A 96 15.01 0.64 9.48
C THR A 96 13.72 0.41 10.28
N ALA A 97 13.86 -0.18 11.46
CA ALA A 97 12.74 -0.51 12.34
C ALA A 97 11.87 0.72 12.64
N ASN A 98 10.55 0.56 12.53
CA ASN A 98 9.51 1.51 12.95
C ASN A 98 9.65 2.91 12.34
N ASP A 99 10.27 3.00 11.16
CA ASP A 99 10.56 4.29 10.51
C ASP A 99 9.99 4.33 9.07
N PRO A 100 8.87 5.06 8.87
CA PRO A 100 8.17 5.10 7.59
C PRO A 100 8.79 6.04 6.54
N ARG A 101 9.92 6.73 6.83
CA ARG A 101 10.50 7.77 5.95
C ARG A 101 10.96 7.28 4.56
N CYS A 102 11.02 5.97 4.36
CA CYS A 102 11.28 5.36 3.06
C CYS A 102 10.02 5.14 2.21
N PHE A 103 8.84 5.48 2.73
CA PHE A 103 7.55 5.38 2.05
C PHE A 103 6.98 6.76 1.70
N LYS A 104 6.12 6.81 0.68
CA LYS A 104 5.32 7.98 0.32
C LYS A 104 3.89 7.55 0.06
N VAL A 105 2.93 8.34 0.54
CA VAL A 105 1.51 8.08 0.30
C VAL A 105 0.84 9.33 -0.28
N PHE A 106 0.07 9.12 -1.34
CA PHE A 106 -0.70 10.17 -1.99
C PHE A 106 -2.15 9.76 -2.16
N ARG A 107 -3.05 10.74 -2.08
CA ARG A 107 -4.46 10.60 -2.41
C ARG A 107 -4.79 11.46 -3.62
N SER A 108 -5.54 10.91 -4.55
CA SER A 108 -6.20 11.63 -5.63
C SER A 108 -7.70 11.40 -5.55
N GLN A 109 -8.48 12.39 -5.96
CA GLN A 109 -9.94 12.26 -6.00
C GLN A 109 -10.53 13.09 -7.13
N LEU A 110 -11.64 12.60 -7.68
CA LEU A 110 -12.41 13.25 -8.72
C LEU A 110 -13.91 13.13 -8.44
N PRO A 111 -14.70 14.16 -8.77
CA PRO A 111 -16.14 14.03 -8.84
C PRO A 111 -16.56 13.11 -9.99
N ARG A 112 -17.81 12.62 -9.93
CA ARG A 112 -18.37 11.75 -10.98
C ARG A 112 -18.26 12.40 -12.36
N LYS A 113 -18.72 13.65 -12.48
CA LYS A 113 -18.52 14.45 -13.69
C LYS A 113 -17.16 15.14 -13.62
N ASN A 114 -16.24 14.71 -14.47
CA ASN A 114 -14.88 15.24 -14.53
C ASN A 114 -14.36 15.30 -15.99
N ASP A 115 -13.16 15.86 -16.17
CA ASP A 115 -12.58 16.11 -17.49
C ASP A 115 -11.76 14.92 -18.05
N PHE A 116 -11.57 13.85 -17.28
CA PHE A 116 -10.62 12.77 -17.59
C PHE A 116 -11.28 11.45 -17.95
N TYR A 117 -12.47 11.19 -17.40
CA TYR A 117 -13.18 9.94 -17.57
C TYR A 117 -14.63 10.15 -18.00
N PRO A 118 -15.19 9.22 -18.79
CA PRO A 118 -16.60 9.23 -19.12
C PRO A 118 -17.50 9.19 -17.89
N TYR A 119 -18.72 9.70 -18.05
CA TYR A 119 -19.74 9.61 -17.00
C TYR A 119 -20.24 8.18 -16.81
N ASP A 120 -20.23 7.36 -17.85
CA ASP A 120 -20.67 5.96 -17.80
C ASP A 120 -19.47 5.02 -17.55
N PRO A 121 -19.66 3.88 -16.89
CA PRO A 121 -18.57 2.94 -16.62
C PRO A 121 -17.94 2.42 -17.93
N PRO A 122 -16.64 2.07 -17.92
CA PRO A 122 -16.02 1.41 -19.06
C PRO A 122 -16.69 0.05 -19.32
N PRO A 123 -16.63 -0.48 -20.54
CA PRO A 123 -17.08 -1.84 -20.84
C PRO A 123 -16.24 -2.89 -20.11
N ASP A 124 -16.86 -4.02 -19.75
CA ASP A 124 -16.17 -5.18 -19.16
C ASP A 124 -15.40 -6.02 -20.21
N GLU A 125 -15.50 -5.64 -21.49
CA GLU A 125 -14.82 -6.32 -22.60
C GLU A 125 -13.54 -5.61 -22.98
N LYS A 126 -12.52 -6.41 -23.35
CA LYS A 126 -11.24 -5.92 -23.82
C LYS A 126 -11.42 -4.98 -25.03
N PRO A 127 -10.86 -3.76 -25.00
CA PRO A 127 -10.97 -2.83 -26.12
C PRO A 127 -10.41 -3.40 -27.42
N ALA A 128 -11.17 -3.25 -28.52
CA ALA A 128 -10.77 -3.73 -29.86
C ALA A 128 -9.51 -3.04 -30.41
N ALA A 129 -9.14 -1.87 -29.89
CA ALA A 129 -7.96 -1.12 -30.27
C ALA A 129 -7.07 -0.87 -29.03
N CYS A 130 -5.91 -1.52 -28.99
CA CYS A 130 -4.83 -1.21 -28.05
C CYS A 130 -3.89 -0.18 -28.70
N ALA A 131 -4.35 1.05 -28.92
CA ALA A 131 -3.61 2.06 -29.69
C ALA A 131 -3.13 3.27 -28.85
N ASP A 132 -3.40 3.28 -27.54
CA ASP A 132 -2.89 4.35 -26.68
C ASP A 132 -1.41 4.12 -26.37
N ASP A 133 -0.60 5.15 -26.60
CA ASP A 133 0.78 5.17 -26.15
C ASP A 133 0.78 5.17 -24.62
N GLU A 134 1.14 4.04 -24.01
CA GLU A 134 1.21 3.84 -22.55
C GLU A 134 2.14 4.85 -21.83
N HIS A 135 2.86 5.69 -22.58
CA HIS A 135 3.77 6.69 -22.06
C HIS A 135 3.21 8.12 -22.16
N ILE A 136 1.97 8.32 -22.60
CA ILE A 136 1.32 9.63 -22.67
C ILE A 136 -0.11 9.51 -22.12
N LEU A 137 -0.43 10.33 -21.12
CA LEU A 137 -1.79 10.41 -20.60
C LEU A 137 -2.69 11.20 -21.56
N GLY A 138 -4.02 11.03 -21.46
CA GLY A 138 -5.00 11.77 -22.28
C GLY A 138 -4.90 13.30 -22.13
N SER A 139 -4.32 13.79 -21.03
CA SER A 139 -3.98 15.20 -20.81
C SER A 139 -2.76 15.71 -21.59
N GLY A 140 -2.02 14.82 -22.26
CA GLY A 140 -0.74 15.10 -22.93
C GLY A 140 0.50 15.01 -22.02
N VAL A 141 0.34 14.67 -20.74
CA VAL A 141 1.48 14.46 -19.82
C VAL A 141 2.29 13.24 -20.26
N LYS A 142 3.57 13.46 -20.57
CA LYS A 142 4.52 12.39 -20.88
C LYS A 142 4.96 11.69 -19.60
N LEU A 143 5.04 10.37 -19.65
CA LEU A 143 5.39 9.52 -18.54
C LEU A 143 6.82 9.00 -18.68
N CYS A 144 7.44 8.79 -17.53
CA CYS A 144 8.74 8.19 -17.41
C CYS A 144 8.70 6.75 -17.93
N ARG A 145 9.56 6.45 -18.92
CA ARG A 145 9.70 5.10 -19.47
C ARG A 145 10.01 4.02 -18.42
N LEU A 146 10.70 4.37 -17.33
CA LEU A 146 11.06 3.38 -16.31
C LEU A 146 9.92 3.15 -15.31
N CYS A 147 9.34 4.21 -14.75
CA CYS A 147 8.45 4.11 -13.58
C CYS A 147 7.00 4.53 -13.80
N GLY A 148 6.66 5.16 -14.94
CA GLY A 148 5.31 5.68 -15.17
C GLY A 148 4.95 6.98 -14.43
N CYS A 149 5.88 7.62 -13.69
CA CYS A 149 5.67 8.96 -13.11
C CYS A 149 5.87 10.07 -14.15
N ALA A 150 5.55 11.33 -13.83
CA ALA A 150 5.69 12.45 -14.76
C ALA A 150 7.12 12.60 -15.33
N GLY A 151 7.26 12.41 -16.64
CA GLY A 151 8.52 12.49 -17.38
C GLY A 151 8.73 13.87 -18.00
N HIS A 152 9.76 14.58 -17.56
CA HIS A 152 10.09 15.92 -18.06
C HIS A 152 11.45 16.01 -18.75
N LYS A 153 12.28 14.96 -18.65
CA LYS A 153 13.60 14.90 -19.29
C LYS A 153 13.54 13.96 -20.48
N ALA A 154 13.52 14.52 -21.69
CA ALA A 154 13.64 13.73 -22.91
C ALA A 154 15.05 13.16 -23.06
N CYS A 155 15.18 11.95 -23.60
CA CYS A 155 16.48 11.42 -23.99
C CYS A 155 17.14 12.37 -25.00
N SER A 156 18.37 12.82 -24.71
CA SER A 156 19.08 13.80 -25.54
C SER A 156 19.53 13.27 -26.91
N ARG A 157 19.34 11.97 -27.18
CA ARG A 157 19.72 11.33 -28.43
C ARG A 157 18.54 11.08 -29.35
N CYS A 158 17.49 10.43 -28.86
CA CYS A 158 16.31 10.10 -29.67
C CYS A 158 15.13 11.06 -29.49
N HIS A 159 15.07 11.79 -28.37
CA HIS A 159 13.94 12.66 -27.98
C HIS A 159 12.55 11.98 -27.92
N THR A 160 12.46 10.67 -28.13
CA THR A 160 11.20 9.91 -28.19
C THR A 160 10.71 9.48 -26.82
N VAL A 161 11.62 9.16 -25.90
CA VAL A 161 11.28 8.70 -24.54
C VAL A 161 11.60 9.79 -23.52
N THR A 162 10.84 9.81 -22.42
CA THR A 162 11.06 10.74 -21.31
C THR A 162 11.34 10.00 -20.01
N TYR A 163 12.03 10.69 -19.10
CA TYR A 163 12.36 10.22 -17.76
C TYR A 163 11.98 11.29 -16.72
N CYS A 164 11.59 10.86 -15.53
CA CYS A 164 11.30 11.78 -14.43
C CYS A 164 12.58 12.30 -13.77
N CYS A 165 13.69 11.57 -13.84
CA CYS A 165 14.97 11.97 -13.26
C CYS A 165 16.15 11.32 -14.00
N LYS A 166 17.38 11.73 -13.65
CA LYS A 166 18.60 11.22 -14.29
C LYS A 166 18.86 9.77 -13.85
N GLU A 167 18.56 9.46 -12.60
CA GLU A 167 18.72 8.16 -11.96
C GLU A 167 17.93 7.10 -12.73
N HIS A 168 16.67 7.37 -13.07
CA HIS A 168 15.84 6.47 -13.88
C HIS A 168 16.36 6.29 -15.30
N GLN A 169 16.88 7.34 -15.93
CA GLN A 169 17.55 7.20 -17.22
C GLN A 169 18.77 6.29 -17.13
N THR A 170 19.58 6.43 -16.07
CA THR A 170 20.78 5.60 -15.85
C THR A 170 20.41 4.14 -15.61
N ILE A 171 19.37 3.86 -14.81
CA ILE A 171 18.88 2.49 -14.56
C ILE A 171 18.38 1.85 -15.86
N ASP A 172 17.59 2.58 -16.63
CA ASP A 172 17.00 2.07 -17.88
C ASP A 172 18.00 2.02 -19.05
N TRP A 173 19.15 2.70 -18.96
CA TRP A 173 20.09 2.83 -20.08
C TRP A 173 20.56 1.49 -20.65
N LYS A 174 20.72 0.46 -19.80
CA LYS A 174 21.07 -0.90 -20.26
C LYS A 174 20.07 -1.46 -21.29
N ARG A 175 18.78 -1.11 -21.15
CA ARG A 175 17.68 -1.51 -22.04
C ARG A 175 17.55 -0.50 -23.18
N HIS A 176 17.35 0.77 -22.82
CA HIS A 176 17.08 1.84 -23.78
C HIS A 176 18.21 2.04 -24.80
N LYS A 177 19.49 1.87 -24.43
CA LYS A 177 20.62 2.08 -25.35
C LYS A 177 20.48 1.28 -26.66
N LYS A 178 19.89 0.09 -26.61
CA LYS A 178 19.66 -0.77 -27.79
C LYS A 178 18.56 -0.24 -28.70
N GLU A 179 17.53 0.40 -28.13
CA GLU A 179 16.34 0.91 -28.83
C GLU A 179 16.49 2.38 -29.24
N CYS A 180 17.42 3.11 -28.60
CA CYS A 180 17.61 4.55 -28.75
C CYS A 180 18.03 4.99 -30.17
N SER A 181 18.50 4.08 -31.03
CA SER A 181 19.05 4.39 -32.36
C SER A 181 18.40 3.66 -33.52
N SER A 182 17.46 2.76 -33.24
CA SER A 182 16.86 1.87 -34.24
C SER A 182 15.38 2.21 -34.41
N GLU A 183 14.99 2.56 -35.63
CA GLU A 183 13.60 2.88 -36.00
C GLU A 183 12.66 1.66 -35.92
N ASN A 184 13.20 0.45 -35.77
CA ASN A 184 12.46 -0.79 -35.50
C ASN A 184 13.34 -1.72 -34.66
N SER A 185 12.99 -1.89 -33.38
CA SER A 185 13.56 -2.95 -32.54
C SER A 185 12.43 -3.52 -31.70
N SER A 186 12.18 -4.82 -31.88
CA SER A 186 11.33 -5.63 -31.00
C SER A 186 11.72 -5.38 -29.54
N ALA A 187 10.71 -5.17 -28.69
CA ALA A 187 10.85 -4.94 -27.26
C ALA A 187 11.93 -5.86 -26.67
N SER A 188 12.94 -5.30 -26.03
CA SER A 188 13.96 -6.13 -25.39
C SER A 188 13.30 -6.89 -24.22
N ASP A 189 13.40 -8.23 -24.19
CA ASP A 189 12.94 -9.13 -23.10
C ASP A 189 13.60 -8.87 -21.73
N ALA A 190 14.40 -7.80 -21.61
CA ALA A 190 14.99 -7.42 -20.34
C ALA A 190 13.89 -6.88 -19.40
N VAL A 191 13.64 -7.66 -18.34
CA VAL A 191 12.72 -7.36 -17.26
C VAL A 191 13.07 -6.02 -16.60
N ASN A 192 12.05 -5.18 -16.37
CA ASN A 192 12.21 -3.92 -15.65
C ASN A 192 12.33 -4.18 -14.14
N LEU A 193 13.57 -4.30 -13.66
CA LEU A 193 13.86 -4.59 -12.25
C LEU A 193 13.54 -3.43 -11.28
N PHE A 194 13.22 -2.23 -11.79
CA PHE A 194 12.82 -1.12 -10.94
C PHE A 194 11.39 -1.31 -10.43
N LEU A 195 10.47 -1.75 -11.30
CA LEU A 195 9.08 -2.01 -10.94
C LEU A 195 8.95 -3.27 -10.08
N PHE A 196 7.93 -3.32 -9.23
CA PHE A 196 7.49 -4.58 -8.64
C PHE A 196 6.62 -5.36 -9.64
N PRO A 197 6.51 -6.69 -9.50
CA PRO A 197 5.55 -7.49 -10.25
C PRO A 197 4.14 -6.90 -10.14
N GLU A 198 3.42 -6.92 -11.26
CA GLU A 198 2.11 -6.29 -11.37
C GLU A 198 0.99 -7.31 -11.12
N TRP A 199 0.05 -6.98 -10.25
CA TRP A 199 -1.06 -7.83 -9.83
C TRP A 199 -2.33 -6.99 -9.63
N GLU A 200 -3.49 -7.58 -9.86
CA GLU A 200 -4.76 -7.02 -9.40
C GLU A 200 -4.91 -7.23 -7.89
N LEU A 201 -5.47 -6.23 -7.20
CA LEU A 201 -5.85 -6.34 -5.80
C LEU A 201 -7.38 -6.48 -5.73
N VAL A 202 -7.84 -7.73 -5.65
CA VAL A 202 -9.25 -8.06 -5.47
C VAL A 202 -9.61 -8.02 -3.99
N THR A 203 -10.89 -7.84 -3.69
CA THR A 203 -11.34 -7.64 -2.31
C THR A 203 -12.55 -8.48 -1.94
N GLU A 204 -12.53 -9.05 -0.74
CA GLU A 204 -13.63 -9.87 -0.20
C GLU A 204 -13.93 -9.45 1.25
N PRO A 205 -15.19 -9.50 1.71
CA PRO A 205 -15.53 -9.22 3.11
C PRO A 205 -14.84 -10.19 4.08
N GLU A 206 -14.43 -9.71 5.25
CA GLU A 206 -13.94 -10.58 6.31
C GLU A 206 -15.11 -11.28 7.02
N GLU A 207 -15.08 -12.61 6.98
CA GLU A 207 -16.03 -13.47 7.69
C GLU A 207 -15.33 -14.14 8.87
N LEU A 208 -15.83 -13.90 10.09
CA LEU A 208 -15.35 -14.60 11.28
C LEU A 208 -16.34 -15.69 11.71
N PRO A 209 -15.85 -16.86 12.15
CA PRO A 209 -16.71 -17.87 12.74
C PRO A 209 -17.36 -17.32 14.02
N VAL A 210 -18.65 -17.59 14.19
CA VAL A 210 -19.35 -17.27 15.44
C VAL A 210 -18.72 -18.13 16.54
N LYS A 211 -17.97 -17.52 17.47
CA LYS A 211 -17.52 -18.21 18.67
C LYS A 211 -18.76 -18.47 19.54
N ASP A 212 -19.08 -19.73 19.80
CA ASP A 212 -20.04 -20.10 20.85
C ASP A 212 -19.50 -19.54 22.17
N ASP A 213 -20.25 -18.64 22.80
CA ASP A 213 -19.96 -18.11 24.14
C ASP A 213 -20.07 -19.23 25.19
N LYS A 214 -19.08 -20.13 25.23
CA LYS A 214 -18.83 -20.93 26.43
C LYS A 214 -17.91 -20.12 27.33
N PRO A 215 -18.33 -19.83 28.58
CA PRO A 215 -17.48 -19.10 29.50
C PRO A 215 -16.19 -19.90 29.73
N PRO A 216 -15.02 -19.24 29.77
CA PRO A 216 -13.78 -19.92 30.13
C PRO A 216 -13.90 -20.47 31.57
N ASP A 217 -13.66 -21.77 31.72
CA ASP A 217 -13.56 -22.44 33.02
C ASP A 217 -12.48 -21.73 33.84
N SER A 218 -12.92 -21.03 34.88
CA SER A 218 -12.06 -20.38 35.85
C SER A 218 -11.50 -21.44 36.78
N ASN A 219 -10.34 -22.04 36.47
CA ASN A 219 -9.51 -22.71 37.47
C ASN A 219 -8.10 -23.07 36.95
N SER A 220 -7.15 -22.16 37.18
CA SER A 220 -5.77 -22.50 37.59
C SER A 220 -4.91 -21.24 37.78
N LEU A 221 -5.14 -20.53 38.89
CA LEU A 221 -4.11 -19.66 39.47
C LEU A 221 -3.35 -20.49 40.52
N GLU A 222 -2.22 -21.08 40.13
CA GLU A 222 -1.23 -21.54 41.11
C GLU A 222 -0.32 -20.35 41.46
N GLN A 223 -0.54 -19.80 42.66
CA GLN A 223 0.37 -18.84 43.28
C GLN A 223 1.66 -19.55 43.71
N VAL A 224 2.77 -19.21 43.06
CA VAL A 224 4.10 -19.61 43.52
C VAL A 224 4.72 -18.41 44.25
N ASN A 225 4.73 -18.48 45.58
CA ASN A 225 5.43 -17.51 46.43
C ASN A 225 6.94 -17.81 46.41
N ILE A 226 7.76 -16.91 45.85
CA ILE A 226 9.22 -16.93 46.04
C ILE A 226 9.65 -15.54 46.51
N ALA A 227 10.29 -15.52 47.67
CA ALA A 227 10.82 -14.31 48.32
C ALA A 227 12.29 -14.04 47.93
N SER A 228 12.68 -12.76 48.01
CA SER A 228 14.03 -12.15 47.87
C SER A 228 14.43 -11.82 46.42
N SER A 229 14.91 -10.64 46.03
CA SER A 229 15.70 -9.58 46.72
C SER A 229 15.60 -8.25 45.94
N ASP A 230 15.87 -7.12 46.62
CA ASP A 230 15.82 -5.73 46.14
C ASP A 230 16.61 -5.45 44.83
N LEU A 231 15.93 -5.67 43.70
CA LEU A 231 16.12 -4.97 42.43
C LEU A 231 14.77 -4.34 42.10
N GLU A 232 14.76 -3.14 41.51
CA GLU A 232 13.57 -2.28 41.32
C GLU A 232 12.36 -3.08 40.81
N GLU A 233 11.51 -3.51 41.74
CA GLU A 233 10.41 -4.46 41.54
C GLU A 233 9.40 -3.93 40.52
N SER A 234 9.26 -2.60 40.46
CA SER A 234 8.46 -1.89 39.46
C SER A 234 8.94 -2.10 38.02
N ASP A 235 10.26 -2.23 37.83
CA ASP A 235 10.83 -2.33 36.49
C ASP A 235 10.69 -3.77 35.99
N LEU A 236 10.94 -4.78 36.83
CA LEU A 236 10.68 -6.18 36.48
C LEU A 236 9.20 -6.47 36.23
N GLU A 237 8.30 -5.93 37.06
CA GLU A 237 6.85 -6.08 36.86
C GLU A 237 6.39 -5.39 35.57
N SER A 238 6.92 -4.20 35.28
CA SER A 238 6.61 -3.49 34.03
C SER A 238 7.08 -4.26 32.79
N MET A 239 8.26 -4.88 32.85
CA MET A 239 8.81 -5.72 31.78
C MET A 239 7.98 -6.99 31.57
N ALA A 240 7.63 -7.71 32.64
CA ALA A 240 6.80 -8.91 32.56
C ALA A 240 5.37 -8.60 32.04
N HIS A 241 4.79 -7.49 32.47
CA HIS A 241 3.50 -7.03 31.95
C HIS A 241 3.56 -6.58 30.49
N HIS A 242 4.69 -6.05 30.05
CA HIS A 242 4.90 -5.65 28.67
C HIS A 242 5.04 -6.88 27.76
N GLU A 243 5.87 -7.85 28.14
CA GLU A 243 6.06 -9.12 27.41
C GLU A 243 4.76 -9.93 27.28
N SER A 244 3.95 -9.98 28.35
CA SER A 244 2.65 -10.66 28.31
C SER A 244 1.66 -10.00 27.35
N LYS A 245 1.54 -8.67 27.37
CA LYS A 245 0.67 -7.93 26.43
C LYS A 245 1.13 -8.03 24.98
N ASP A 246 2.44 -8.01 24.75
CA ASP A 246 2.98 -8.14 23.41
C ASP A 246 2.70 -9.54 22.82
N SER A 247 2.88 -10.57 23.64
CA SER A 247 2.52 -11.96 23.29
C SER A 247 1.03 -12.12 22.99
N GLU A 248 0.14 -11.51 23.79
CA GLU A 248 -1.31 -11.52 23.54
C GLU A 248 -1.68 -10.82 22.22
N MET A 249 -1.10 -9.65 21.94
CA MET A 249 -1.33 -8.90 20.71
C MET A 249 -0.86 -9.68 19.48
N PHE A 250 0.33 -10.27 19.54
CA PHE A 250 0.87 -11.07 18.45
C PHE A 250 0.06 -12.36 18.22
N GLN A 251 -0.41 -13.00 19.30
CA GLN A 251 -1.29 -14.16 19.20
C GLN A 251 -2.64 -13.78 18.57
N ASN A 252 -3.23 -12.63 18.93
CA ASN A 252 -4.43 -12.10 18.30
C ASN A 252 -4.21 -11.86 16.79
N PHE A 253 -3.07 -11.25 16.43
CA PHE A 253 -2.67 -11.04 15.05
C PHE A 253 -2.61 -12.37 14.27
N LYS A 254 -1.92 -13.38 14.82
CA LYS A 254 -1.83 -14.72 14.19
C LYS A 254 -3.18 -15.40 14.06
N GLU A 255 -4.00 -15.40 15.11
CA GLU A 255 -5.33 -16.01 15.07
C GLU A 255 -6.20 -15.36 14.01
N ARG A 256 -6.16 -14.03 13.92
CA ARG A 256 -6.95 -13.29 12.95
C ARG A 256 -6.49 -13.55 11.52
N ILE A 257 -5.20 -13.62 11.29
CA ILE A 257 -4.64 -13.91 9.97
C ILE A 257 -4.75 -15.39 9.60
N GLY A 258 -4.78 -16.29 10.59
CA GLY A 258 -4.86 -17.73 10.37
C GLY A 258 -6.12 -18.17 9.63
N ALA A 259 -7.20 -17.38 9.71
CA ALA A 259 -8.39 -17.61 8.89
C ALA A 259 -8.10 -17.40 7.40
N GLU A 260 -7.37 -16.33 7.05
CA GLU A 260 -7.05 -15.96 5.67
C GLU A 260 -5.56 -15.57 5.53
N PRO A 261 -4.64 -16.56 5.45
CA PRO A 261 -3.21 -16.30 5.55
C PRO A 261 -2.60 -15.63 4.32
N HIS A 262 -3.33 -15.55 3.20
CA HIS A 262 -2.88 -14.92 1.96
C HIS A 262 -3.32 -13.46 1.81
N GLN A 263 -4.05 -12.91 2.78
CA GLN A 263 -4.50 -11.52 2.73
C GLN A 263 -3.29 -10.56 2.70
N VAL A 264 -3.25 -9.67 1.72
CA VAL A 264 -2.18 -8.66 1.56
C VAL A 264 -2.61 -7.26 1.99
N LEU A 265 -3.92 -7.04 2.17
CA LEU A 265 -4.51 -5.77 2.56
C LEU A 265 -5.71 -6.00 3.47
N ARG A 266 -5.95 -5.09 4.41
CA ARG A 266 -7.21 -5.01 5.18
C ARG A 266 -7.72 -3.58 5.13
N TYR A 267 -8.88 -3.37 4.52
CA TYR A 267 -9.52 -2.08 4.36
C TYR A 267 -10.65 -1.92 5.38
N CYS A 268 -10.60 -0.86 6.18
CA CYS A 268 -11.66 -0.50 7.12
C CYS A 268 -11.49 0.98 7.50
N ARG A 269 -12.10 1.86 6.70
CA ARG A 269 -12.01 3.31 6.94
C ARG A 269 -12.63 3.65 8.30
N GLU A 270 -11.90 4.43 9.09
CA GLU A 270 -12.25 4.78 10.49
C GLU A 270 -12.23 3.60 11.48
N GLY A 271 -11.76 2.43 11.03
CA GLY A 271 -11.52 1.28 11.88
C GLY A 271 -10.21 1.40 12.68
N SER A 272 -9.73 0.26 13.16
CA SER A 272 -8.46 0.15 13.87
C SER A 272 -7.55 -0.87 13.20
N PRO A 273 -6.25 -0.58 13.06
CA PRO A 273 -5.32 -1.54 12.50
C PRO A 273 -5.17 -2.77 13.40
N LEU A 274 -4.94 -3.92 12.78
CA LEU A 274 -4.44 -5.13 13.42
C LEU A 274 -2.91 -5.01 13.52
N TRP A 275 -2.42 -4.81 14.73
CA TRP A 275 -1.00 -4.61 15.06
C TRP A 275 -0.30 -5.94 15.36
N VAL A 276 0.98 -6.04 15.02
CA VAL A 276 1.82 -7.22 15.33
C VAL A 276 2.34 -7.21 16.76
N SER A 277 2.45 -6.02 17.35
CA SER A 277 3.04 -5.78 18.66
C SER A 277 2.24 -4.71 19.41
N SER A 278 2.32 -4.76 20.75
CA SER A 278 1.83 -3.70 21.64
C SER A 278 2.74 -2.47 21.63
N GLU A 279 3.98 -2.60 21.16
CA GLU A 279 4.93 -1.51 20.99
C GLU A 279 4.66 -0.71 19.72
N HIS A 280 5.08 0.56 19.69
CA HIS A 280 5.01 1.39 18.50
C HIS A 280 3.60 1.48 17.86
N VAL A 281 2.55 1.36 18.68
CA VAL A 281 1.17 1.65 18.28
C VAL A 281 0.95 3.17 18.37
N PRO A 282 0.55 3.86 17.28
CA PRO A 282 0.44 5.30 17.26
C PRO A 282 -0.73 5.79 18.12
N LYS A 283 -0.50 6.85 18.88
CA LYS A 283 -1.55 7.66 19.49
C LYS A 283 -2.03 8.70 18.49
N LYS A 284 -3.21 9.29 18.74
CA LYS A 284 -3.78 10.35 17.88
C LYS A 284 -2.84 11.56 17.68
N VAL A 285 -1.95 11.83 18.63
CA VAL A 285 -0.96 12.93 18.57
C VAL A 285 0.22 12.62 17.64
N ASP A 286 0.52 11.33 17.43
CA ASP A 286 1.62 10.89 16.57
C ASP A 286 1.24 10.94 15.08
N ILE A 287 -0.07 11.00 14.80
CA ILE A 287 -0.60 11.14 13.45
C ILE A 287 -0.71 12.63 13.10
N PRO A 288 0.10 13.15 12.17
CA PRO A 288 0.06 14.56 11.81
C PRO A 288 -1.28 14.93 11.16
N LYS A 289 -1.71 16.17 11.38
CA LYS A 289 -2.88 16.74 10.70
C LYS A 289 -2.67 16.84 9.20
N CYS A 290 -3.77 16.72 8.45
CA CYS A 290 -3.79 17.00 7.02
C CYS A 290 -3.40 18.46 6.75
N SER A 291 -2.90 18.76 5.54
CA SER A 291 -2.58 20.12 5.10
C SER A 291 -3.76 21.10 5.20
N CYS A 292 -5.00 20.60 5.13
CA CYS A 292 -6.21 21.39 5.37
C CYS A 292 -6.51 21.68 6.86
N GLY A 293 -5.69 21.19 7.79
CA GLY A 293 -5.85 21.36 9.23
C GLY A 293 -6.74 20.33 9.93
N THR A 294 -7.40 19.44 9.18
CA THR A 294 -8.24 18.36 9.76
C THR A 294 -7.38 17.16 10.19
N ASN A 295 -7.84 16.39 11.17
CA ASN A 295 -7.21 15.13 11.57
C ASN A 295 -7.22 14.10 10.43
N ARG A 296 -6.31 13.12 10.52
CA ARG A 296 -6.34 11.94 9.67
C ARG A 296 -6.93 10.75 10.42
N ASN A 297 -7.71 9.94 9.72
CA ASN A 297 -8.29 8.70 10.22
C ASN A 297 -7.59 7.52 9.55
N PHE A 298 -7.56 6.38 10.22
CA PHE A 298 -7.14 5.13 9.61
C PHE A 298 -8.02 4.83 8.38
N GLU A 299 -7.40 4.34 7.31
CA GLU A 299 -8.08 3.98 6.07
C GLU A 299 -7.95 2.48 5.78
N PHE A 300 -6.72 2.01 5.67
CA PHE A 300 -6.42 0.61 5.41
C PHE A 300 -5.02 0.27 5.90
N GLN A 301 -4.75 -1.02 6.05
CA GLN A 301 -3.41 -1.54 6.33
C GLN A 301 -2.92 -2.48 5.24
N ILE A 302 -1.62 -2.44 5.00
CA ILE A 302 -0.90 -3.37 4.12
C ILE A 302 -0.27 -4.44 5.01
N MET A 303 -0.52 -5.68 4.65
CA MET A 303 -0.10 -6.85 5.40
C MET A 303 1.31 -7.29 5.00
N PRO A 304 2.05 -7.98 5.88
CA PRO A 304 3.41 -8.46 5.61
C PRO A 304 3.45 -9.52 4.51
N GLN A 305 2.35 -10.26 4.32
CA GLN A 305 2.14 -11.25 3.25
C GLN A 305 2.47 -10.69 1.86
N LEU A 306 2.25 -9.39 1.64
CA LEU A 306 2.56 -8.74 0.37
C LEU A 306 4.03 -8.90 -0.02
N LEU A 307 4.96 -8.94 0.95
CA LEU A 307 6.39 -9.04 0.73
C LEU A 307 6.77 -10.25 -0.12
N ASN A 308 6.05 -11.37 0.03
CA ASN A 308 6.26 -12.62 -0.71
C ASN A 308 6.05 -12.45 -2.23
N HIS A 309 5.30 -11.42 -2.64
CA HIS A 309 4.97 -11.17 -4.04
C HIS A 309 5.84 -10.09 -4.70
N LEU A 310 6.65 -9.35 -3.92
CA LEU A 310 7.46 -8.25 -4.43
C LEU A 310 8.77 -8.71 -5.11
N LYS A 311 9.16 -9.99 -4.96
CA LYS A 311 10.39 -10.58 -5.53
C LYS A 311 11.64 -9.76 -5.21
N VAL A 312 11.81 -9.37 -3.95
CA VAL A 312 12.94 -8.55 -3.47
C VAL A 312 13.98 -9.45 -2.80
N ASP A 313 14.51 -10.41 -3.55
CA ASP A 313 15.48 -11.36 -3.03
C ASP A 313 16.89 -10.75 -3.13
N SER A 314 17.30 -10.00 -2.10
CA SER A 314 18.71 -9.73 -1.85
C SER A 314 19.09 -10.21 -0.45
N LEU A 315 20.07 -11.12 -0.39
CA LEU A 315 20.51 -11.84 0.81
C LEU A 315 20.99 -10.95 1.97
N ASP A 316 21.32 -9.68 1.71
CA ASP A 316 22.03 -8.82 2.66
C ASP A 316 21.15 -7.77 3.37
N ALA A 317 19.88 -7.64 2.95
CA ALA A 317 18.78 -6.98 3.64
C ALA A 317 17.57 -6.93 2.67
N SER A 318 16.39 -7.32 3.13
CA SER A 318 15.15 -7.26 2.36
C SER A 318 14.33 -6.03 2.75
N ILE A 319 13.39 -5.66 1.88
CA ILE A 319 12.30 -4.77 2.27
C ILE A 319 11.43 -5.54 3.27
N ASP A 320 11.15 -4.96 4.44
CA ASP A 320 10.41 -5.65 5.50
C ASP A 320 9.53 -4.69 6.31
N TRP A 321 8.40 -5.23 6.78
CA TRP A 321 7.44 -4.59 7.69
C TRP A 321 6.54 -5.65 8.34
N GLY A 322 6.07 -5.39 9.55
CA GLY A 322 5.02 -6.18 10.21
C GLY A 322 3.62 -5.70 9.84
N THR A 323 3.40 -4.38 9.81
CA THR A 323 2.17 -3.78 9.27
C THR A 323 2.43 -2.35 8.84
N LEU A 324 1.81 -1.93 7.72
CA LEU A 324 1.80 -0.54 7.27
C LEU A 324 0.38 0.01 7.39
N ALA A 325 0.15 0.95 8.29
CA ALA A 325 -1.17 1.57 8.47
C ALA A 325 -1.23 2.92 7.75
N ILE A 326 -2.18 3.07 6.84
CA ILE A 326 -2.39 4.29 6.05
C ILE A 326 -3.45 5.13 6.72
N TYR A 327 -3.13 6.42 6.90
CA TYR A 327 -4.02 7.42 7.49
C TYR A 327 -4.29 8.52 6.48
N THR A 328 -5.58 8.81 6.24
CA THR A 328 -6.01 9.82 5.27
C THR A 328 -6.83 10.92 5.92
N CYS A 329 -6.96 12.08 5.29
CA CYS A 329 -7.78 13.17 5.81
C CYS A 329 -9.21 12.71 6.13
N ALA A 330 -9.68 12.94 7.37
CA ALA A 330 -11.03 12.60 7.80
C ALA A 330 -12.10 13.25 6.92
N ALA A 331 -11.89 14.53 6.55
CA ALA A 331 -12.79 15.25 5.67
C ALA A 331 -12.67 14.86 4.17
N SER A 332 -11.66 14.08 3.76
CA SER A 332 -11.32 13.88 2.34
C SER A 332 -11.24 15.22 1.60
N CYS A 333 -10.39 16.13 2.12
CA CYS A 333 -10.35 17.53 1.72
C CYS A 333 -10.09 17.70 0.22
N ASP A 334 -10.69 18.73 -0.38
CA ASP A 334 -10.42 19.05 -1.77
C ASP A 334 -9.09 19.82 -1.89
N GLN A 335 -8.19 19.35 -2.77
CA GLN A 335 -6.95 20.05 -3.12
C GLN A 335 -6.97 20.51 -4.59
N GLY A 336 -8.16 20.55 -5.20
CA GLY A 336 -8.36 20.78 -6.62
C GLY A 336 -7.81 19.61 -7.45
N LYS A 337 -7.23 19.93 -8.60
CA LYS A 337 -6.60 18.94 -9.48
C LYS A 337 -5.18 18.60 -9.03
N ASN A 338 -4.97 18.28 -7.74
CA ASN A 338 -3.66 17.91 -7.18
C ASN A 338 -3.72 16.62 -6.37
N TYR A 339 -2.56 15.98 -6.23
CA TYR A 339 -2.37 14.86 -5.32
C TYR A 339 -2.08 15.37 -3.91
N SER A 340 -2.78 14.81 -2.92
CA SER A 340 -2.64 15.18 -1.50
C SER A 340 -1.72 14.21 -0.80
N SER A 341 -0.67 14.67 -0.10
CA SER A 341 0.15 13.80 0.72
C SER A 341 -0.61 13.29 1.94
N GLU A 342 -0.64 11.97 2.09
CA GLU A 342 -1.22 11.28 3.24
C GLU A 342 -0.15 10.63 4.10
N PHE A 343 -0.56 10.04 5.22
CA PHE A 343 0.37 9.56 6.23
C PHE A 343 0.42 8.04 6.28
N ILE A 344 1.59 7.50 6.57
CA ILE A 344 1.83 6.07 6.76
C ILE A 344 2.59 5.86 8.04
N TRP A 345 2.11 4.89 8.82
CA TRP A 345 2.77 4.37 9.99
C TRP A 345 3.31 2.98 9.70
N LYS A 346 4.54 2.70 10.11
CA LYS A 346 5.19 1.39 9.91
C LYS A 346 5.45 0.78 11.27
N GLN A 347 4.97 -0.43 11.50
CA GLN A 347 5.37 -1.27 12.62
C GLN A 347 6.08 -2.50 12.07
N ASP A 348 7.25 -2.82 12.63
CA ASP A 348 7.99 -4.05 12.33
C ASP A 348 7.68 -5.13 13.37
N PHE A 349 7.97 -6.39 13.02
CA PHE A 349 8.00 -7.45 14.02
C PHE A 349 9.09 -7.17 15.07
N SER A 350 8.82 -7.52 16.32
CA SER A 350 9.87 -7.46 17.35
C SER A 350 10.96 -8.47 17.01
N LYS A 351 12.20 -8.21 17.47
CA LYS A 351 13.36 -9.07 17.17
C LYS A 351 13.17 -10.52 17.65
N ASP A 352 12.31 -10.73 18.64
CA ASP A 352 12.01 -12.04 19.21
C ASP A 352 10.89 -12.78 18.47
N GLN A 353 10.22 -12.12 17.51
CA GLN A 353 9.09 -12.65 16.74
C GLN A 353 9.40 -12.85 15.26
N ALA A 354 10.57 -12.42 14.80
CA ALA A 354 11.10 -12.72 13.47
C ALA A 354 11.67 -14.15 13.44
N VAL A 355 10.82 -15.13 13.17
CA VAL A 355 11.21 -16.54 12.93
C VAL A 355 11.00 -16.90 11.47
#